data_AF-A0A968K6B1-F1
#
_entry.id   AF-A0A968K6B1-F1
#
_cell.length_a   1.000
_cell.length_b   1.000
_cell.length_c   1.000
_cell.angle_alpha   90.00
_cell.angle_beta   90.00
_cell.angle_gamma   90.00
#
_symmetry.space_group_name_H-M   'P 1'
#
loop_
_entity.id
_entity.type
_entity.pdbx_description
1 polymer ?
#
loop_
_entity_poly.entity_id
_entity_poly.type
_entity_poly.pdbx_seq_one_letter_code
_entity_poly.pdbx_strand_id
1 'polypeptide(L)'
;AQANVDEQEENLSQTVIRAPVAGSVGNRNAEIGMLVTPNTRLFTLGQLDNIKVEVVLTDRMLNYIEEGQRSEIVASNLISGPVSAPLSRISPFLHPVTHSTEAEIDLANPEGRLKPGMFVTVDIFYGQSERATLVPLSSLYEHPARGATGVYVSKASLDRE
;
A
#
# COMPACT_ATOMS: atom_id res chain seq x y z
N ALA A 1 29.77 -7.84 46.76
CA ALA A 1 28.84 -8.95 47.06
C ALA A 1 27.50 -8.73 46.39
N GLN A 2 26.82 -7.58 46.61
CA GLN A 2 25.53 -7.28 46.00
C GLN A 2 25.52 -7.35 44.45
N ALA A 3 26.52 -6.76 43.80
CA ALA A 3 26.64 -6.78 42.34
C ALA A 3 26.64 -8.19 41.71
N ASN A 4 27.19 -9.19 42.39
CA ASN A 4 27.20 -10.57 41.87
C ASN A 4 25.83 -11.25 42.02
N VAL A 5 25.05 -10.85 43.02
CA VAL A 5 23.68 -11.36 43.22
C VAL A 5 22.77 -10.76 42.16
N ASP A 6 22.87 -9.45 41.95
CA ASP A 6 22.08 -8.72 40.96
C ASP A 6 22.34 -9.27 39.53
N GLU A 7 23.61 -9.56 39.19
CA GLU A 7 23.99 -10.16 37.90
C GLU A 7 23.41 -11.59 37.72
N GLN A 8 23.38 -12.40 38.77
CA GLN A 8 22.81 -13.74 38.70
C GLN A 8 21.28 -13.71 38.58
N GLU A 9 20.63 -12.78 39.27
CA GLU A 9 19.18 -12.55 39.14
C GLU A 9 18.80 -12.09 37.73
N GLU A 10 19.59 -11.20 37.14
CA GLU A 10 19.37 -10.74 35.77
C GLU A 10 19.57 -11.86 34.75
N ASN A 11 20.64 -12.66 34.88
CA ASN A 11 20.86 -13.84 34.04
C ASN A 11 19.72 -14.86 34.14
N LEU A 12 19.20 -15.10 35.36
CA LEU A 12 18.04 -15.97 35.55
C LEU A 12 16.79 -15.39 34.88
N SER A 13 16.57 -14.08 34.98
CA SER A 13 15.43 -13.42 34.34
C SER A 13 15.46 -13.54 32.81
N GLN A 14 16.66 -13.51 32.21
CA GLN A 14 16.85 -13.66 30.77
C GLN A 14 16.60 -15.08 30.24
N THR A 15 16.46 -16.08 31.12
CA THR A 15 16.03 -17.44 30.71
C THR A 15 14.56 -17.49 30.30
N VAL A 16 13.75 -16.52 30.74
CA VAL A 16 12.32 -16.41 30.39
C VAL A 16 12.14 -15.35 29.31
N ILE A 17 12.11 -15.80 28.05
CA ILE A 17 11.90 -14.91 26.90
C ILE A 17 10.42 -14.51 26.84
N ARG A 18 10.13 -13.22 27.03
CA ARG A 18 8.79 -12.63 26.94
C ARG A 18 8.66 -11.80 25.67
N ALA A 19 7.45 -11.74 25.11
CA ALA A 19 7.18 -10.85 23.98
C ALA A 19 7.28 -9.39 24.44
N PRO A 20 8.08 -8.54 23.75
CA PRO A 20 8.23 -7.13 24.12
C PRO A 20 7.00 -6.28 23.72
N VAL A 21 6.19 -6.77 22.78
CA VAL A 21 5.00 -6.09 22.25
C VAL A 21 3.88 -7.10 22.02
N ALA A 22 2.64 -6.62 22.05
CA ALA A 22 1.48 -7.40 21.62
C ALA A 22 1.52 -7.61 20.09
N GLY A 23 1.09 -8.79 19.65
CA GLY A 23 1.05 -9.11 18.22
C GLY A 23 0.89 -10.61 17.98
N SER A 24 1.01 -10.99 16.72
CA SER A 24 0.98 -12.37 16.27
C SER A 24 2.40 -12.91 16.08
N VAL A 25 2.63 -14.17 16.45
CA VAL A 25 3.88 -14.87 16.14
C VAL A 25 3.81 -15.34 14.69
N GLY A 26 4.73 -14.86 13.87
CA GLY A 26 4.91 -15.29 12.49
C GLY A 26 5.76 -16.56 12.42
N ASN A 27 7.08 -16.40 12.32
CA ASN A 27 8.00 -17.53 12.26
C ASN A 27 8.43 -17.98 13.66
N ARG A 28 8.40 -19.29 13.89
CA ARG A 28 8.99 -19.96 15.06
C ARG A 28 10.20 -20.75 14.58
N ASN A 29 11.38 -20.23 14.90
CA ASN A 29 12.67 -20.84 14.53
C ASN A 29 13.29 -21.64 15.68
N ALA A 30 12.62 -21.70 16.83
CA ALA A 30 13.07 -22.42 18.01
C ALA A 30 12.26 -23.71 18.22
N GLU A 31 12.96 -24.79 18.55
CA GLU A 31 12.36 -26.07 18.93
C GLU A 31 12.78 -26.49 20.34
N ILE A 32 11.98 -27.37 20.94
CA ILE A 32 12.27 -27.89 22.28
C ILE A 32 13.53 -28.75 22.18
N GLY A 33 14.50 -28.50 23.07
CA GLY A 33 15.80 -29.19 23.08
C GLY A 33 16.87 -28.54 22.19
N MET A 34 16.54 -27.48 21.46
CA MET A 34 17.52 -26.71 20.69
C MET A 34 18.42 -25.89 21.63
N LEU A 35 19.73 -25.95 21.42
CA LEU A 35 20.68 -25.04 22.05
C LEU A 35 20.57 -23.65 21.41
N VAL A 36 20.36 -22.62 22.22
CA VAL A 36 20.19 -21.24 21.77
C VAL A 36 21.28 -20.36 22.38
N THR A 37 21.75 -19.39 21.60
CA THR A 37 22.69 -18.35 22.05
C THR A 37 21.97 -16.99 22.10
N PRO A 38 22.51 -15.97 22.78
CA PRO A 38 21.88 -14.65 22.86
C PRO A 38 21.54 -14.00 21.52
N ASN A 39 22.25 -14.35 20.44
CA ASN A 39 22.01 -13.84 19.08
C ASN A 39 21.06 -14.71 18.25
N THR A 40 20.53 -15.80 18.81
CA THR A 40 19.65 -16.73 18.08
C THR A 40 18.25 -16.14 17.96
N ARG A 41 17.78 -15.92 16.74
CA ARG A 41 16.41 -15.45 16.49
C ARG A 41 15.43 -16.60 16.72
N LEU A 42 14.70 -16.56 17.85
CA LEU A 42 13.75 -17.61 18.23
C LEU A 42 12.38 -17.45 17.54
N PHE A 43 11.85 -16.22 17.53
CA PHE A 43 10.52 -15.90 17.02
C PHE A 43 10.54 -14.59 16.24
N THR A 44 9.66 -14.47 15.26
CA THR A 44 9.31 -13.20 14.61
C THR A 44 7.92 -12.81 15.07
N LEU A 45 7.79 -11.61 15.63
CA LEU A 45 6.51 -11.03 16.07
C LEU A 45 6.10 -9.93 15.08
N GLY A 46 4.81 -9.84 14.77
CA GLY A 46 4.25 -8.80 13.93
C GLY A 46 2.88 -8.36 14.42
N GLN A 47 2.62 -7.06 14.42
CA GLN A 47 1.29 -6.51 14.65
C GLN A 47 0.53 -6.49 13.31
N LEU A 48 -0.63 -7.15 13.25
CA LEU A 48 -1.38 -7.35 12.00
C LEU A 48 -2.69 -6.56 11.95
N ASP A 49 -3.04 -5.86 13.04
CA ASP A 49 -4.29 -5.10 13.17
C ASP A 49 -4.29 -3.85 12.28
N ASN A 50 -3.12 -3.29 12.00
CA ASN A 50 -2.91 -2.21 11.04
C ASN A 50 -1.82 -2.66 10.07
N ILE A 51 -2.10 -2.53 8.79
CA ILE A 51 -1.15 -2.86 7.74
C ILE A 51 -0.87 -1.62 6.91
N LYS A 52 0.30 -1.63 6.29
CA LYS A 52 0.70 -0.62 5.33
C LYS A 52 0.68 -1.24 3.94
N VAL A 53 -0.02 -0.58 3.02
CA VAL A 53 0.03 -0.90 1.59
C VAL A 53 1.04 0.03 0.95
N GLU A 54 2.03 -0.55 0.29
CA GLU A 54 3.06 0.18 -0.43
C GLU A 54 2.72 0.20 -1.93
N VAL A 55 2.77 1.39 -2.53
CA VAL A 55 2.45 1.62 -3.93
C VAL A 55 3.61 2.36 -4.58
N VAL A 56 4.10 1.83 -5.70
CA VAL A 56 5.17 2.48 -6.47
C VAL A 56 4.53 3.45 -7.46
N LEU A 57 4.87 4.73 -7.35
CA LEU A 57 4.42 5.80 -8.22
C LEU A 57 5.57 6.27 -9.12
N THR A 58 5.27 6.62 -10.36
CA THR A 58 6.26 7.23 -11.26
C THR A 58 6.19 8.75 -11.20
N ASP A 59 7.28 9.43 -11.57
CA ASP A 59 7.34 10.90 -11.65
C ASP A 59 6.15 11.53 -12.41
N ARG A 60 5.70 10.90 -13.50
CA ARG A 60 4.54 11.40 -14.27
C ARG A 60 3.25 11.42 -13.47
N MET A 61 3.07 10.45 -12.57
CA MET A 61 1.87 10.30 -11.74
C MET A 61 1.83 11.32 -10.60
N LEU A 62 2.99 11.79 -10.13
CA LEU A 62 3.10 12.82 -9.08
C LEU A 62 2.51 14.17 -9.49
N ASN A 63 2.27 14.41 -10.79
CA ASN A 63 1.55 15.61 -11.24
C ASN A 63 0.06 15.61 -10.88
N TYR A 64 -0.49 14.45 -10.53
CA TYR A 64 -1.91 14.27 -10.26
C TYR A 64 -2.18 13.66 -8.88
N ILE A 65 -1.20 12.97 -8.31
CA ILE A 65 -1.35 12.24 -7.04
C ILE A 65 -0.73 13.04 -5.90
N GLU A 66 -1.53 13.28 -4.86
CA GLU A 66 -1.16 14.03 -3.66
C GLU A 66 -1.54 13.25 -2.40
N GLU A 67 -0.86 13.53 -1.29
CA GLU A 67 -1.21 12.98 0.03
C GLU A 67 -2.65 13.35 0.41
N GLY A 68 -3.35 12.44 1.09
CA GLY A 68 -4.74 12.61 1.50
C GLY A 68 -5.78 12.28 0.42
N GLN A 69 -5.38 12.01 -0.82
CA GLN A 69 -6.31 11.58 -1.87
C GLN A 69 -7.01 10.26 -1.51
N ARG A 70 -8.28 10.15 -1.91
CA ARG A 70 -9.05 8.92 -1.74
C ARG A 70 -8.44 7.82 -2.61
N SER A 71 -8.23 6.66 -2.02
CA SER A 71 -7.87 5.44 -2.73
C SER A 71 -8.84 4.31 -2.39
N GLU A 72 -8.95 3.34 -3.28
CA GLU A 72 -9.67 2.08 -3.07
C GLU A 72 -8.71 0.91 -3.26
N ILE A 73 -8.64 0.05 -2.24
CA ILE A 73 -7.77 -1.12 -2.21
C ILE A 73 -8.62 -2.35 -2.50
N VAL A 74 -8.22 -3.08 -3.54
CA VAL A 74 -8.86 -4.32 -3.98
C VAL A 74 -7.87 -5.46 -3.81
N ALA A 75 -8.30 -6.53 -3.15
CA ALA A 75 -7.51 -7.74 -2.96
C ALA A 75 -8.39 -8.96 -3.16
N SER A 76 -7.83 -10.05 -3.69
CA SER A 76 -8.57 -11.28 -3.98
C SER A 76 -9.25 -11.89 -2.74
N ASN A 77 -8.71 -11.62 -1.54
CA ASN A 77 -9.24 -12.15 -0.28
C ASN A 77 -10.25 -11.21 0.41
N LEU A 78 -10.53 -10.03 -0.16
CA LEU A 78 -11.53 -9.10 0.37
C LEU A 78 -12.92 -9.46 -0.18
N ILE A 79 -13.61 -10.37 0.53
CA ILE A 79 -15.00 -10.78 0.20
C ILE A 79 -16.00 -9.62 0.33
N SER A 80 -15.69 -8.64 1.19
CA SER A 80 -16.53 -7.47 1.46
C SER A 80 -16.45 -6.37 0.39
N GLY A 81 -15.62 -6.55 -0.65
CA GLY A 81 -15.39 -5.56 -1.69
C GLY A 81 -14.20 -4.64 -1.40
N PRO A 82 -14.00 -3.60 -2.25
CA PRO A 82 -12.92 -2.64 -2.11
C PRO A 82 -12.95 -1.93 -0.76
N VAL A 83 -11.79 -1.67 -0.17
CA VAL A 83 -11.67 -0.88 1.06
C VAL A 83 -11.14 0.49 0.73
N SER A 84 -11.84 1.54 1.15
CA SER A 84 -11.39 2.91 0.89
C SER A 84 -10.53 3.43 2.03
N ALA A 85 -9.39 4.02 1.70
CA ALA A 85 -8.49 4.69 2.63
C ALA A 85 -7.80 5.87 1.92
N PRO A 86 -7.43 6.94 2.64
CA PRO A 86 -6.66 8.03 2.07
C PRO A 86 -5.20 7.61 1.87
N LEU A 87 -4.52 8.22 0.91
CA LEU A 87 -3.07 8.11 0.78
C LEU A 87 -2.38 8.75 1.98
N SER A 88 -1.72 7.95 2.82
CA SER A 88 -1.13 8.42 4.08
C SER A 88 0.10 9.27 3.86
N ARG A 89 0.98 8.86 2.94
CA ARG A 89 2.28 9.48 2.74
C ARG A 89 2.85 9.16 1.37
N ILE A 90 3.58 10.11 0.79
CA ILE A 90 4.41 9.89 -0.40
C ILE A 90 5.86 10.18 -0.02
N SER A 91 6.79 9.29 -0.37
CA SER A 91 8.21 9.54 -0.16
C SER A 91 8.67 10.72 -1.03
N PRO A 92 9.38 11.72 -0.47
CA PRO A 92 9.86 12.87 -1.23
C PRO A 92 11.09 12.54 -2.10
N PHE A 93 11.64 11.33 -1.99
CA PHE A 93 12.84 10.91 -2.71
C PHE A 93 12.47 9.98 -3.87
N LEU A 94 12.92 10.33 -5.08
CA LEU A 94 12.81 9.45 -6.24
C LEU A 94 14.03 8.54 -6.35
N HIS A 95 13.78 7.30 -6.73
CA HIS A 95 14.82 6.35 -7.06
C HIS A 95 15.52 6.79 -8.38
N PRO A 96 16.85 6.96 -8.39
CA PRO A 96 17.56 7.63 -9.49
C PRO A 96 17.60 6.84 -10.79
N VAL A 97 17.34 5.52 -10.74
CA VAL A 97 17.38 4.65 -11.93
C VAL A 97 15.98 4.47 -12.54
N THR A 98 14.96 4.33 -11.69
CA THR A 98 13.59 3.99 -12.12
C THR A 98 12.69 5.21 -12.20
N HIS A 99 13.11 6.34 -11.62
CA HIS A 99 12.32 7.57 -11.49
C HIS A 99 10.95 7.30 -10.84
N SER A 100 10.96 6.41 -9.85
CA SER A 100 9.79 6.06 -9.06
C SER A 100 9.97 6.48 -7.61
N THR A 101 8.86 6.71 -6.92
CA THR A 101 8.79 6.90 -5.48
C THR A 101 7.81 5.93 -4.86
N GLU A 102 7.92 5.72 -3.55
CA GLU A 102 7.03 4.87 -2.77
C GLU A 102 5.97 5.74 -2.09
N ALA A 103 4.72 5.31 -2.19
CA ALA A 103 3.61 5.88 -1.46
C ALA A 103 3.00 4.82 -0.54
N GLU A 104 2.48 5.26 0.59
CA GLU A 104 2.01 4.42 1.67
C GLU A 104 0.54 4.72 1.97
N ILE A 105 -0.24 3.66 2.20
CA ILE A 105 -1.63 3.75 2.67
C ILE A 105 -1.75 2.90 3.93
N ASP A 106 -2.16 3.53 5.03
CA ASP A 106 -2.43 2.82 6.27
C ASP A 106 -3.86 2.29 6.27
N LEU A 107 -3.99 0.99 6.55
CA LEU A 107 -5.27 0.30 6.52
C LEU A 107 -5.48 -0.53 7.78
N ALA A 108 -6.62 -0.32 8.43
CA ALA A 108 -7.08 -1.16 9.52
C ALA A 108 -7.47 -2.55 8.98
N ASN A 109 -7.00 -3.60 9.64
CA ASN A 109 -7.20 -5.00 9.29
C ASN A 109 -7.73 -5.81 10.50
N PRO A 110 -8.87 -5.39 11.10
CA PRO A 110 -9.38 -6.02 12.33
C PRO A 110 -9.78 -7.49 12.13
N GLU A 111 -10.13 -7.88 10.91
CA GLU A 111 -10.50 -9.25 10.57
C GLU A 111 -9.31 -10.12 10.14
N GLY A 112 -8.09 -9.56 10.08
CA GLY A 112 -6.87 -10.29 9.73
C GLY A 112 -6.87 -10.88 8.31
N ARG A 113 -7.70 -10.35 7.40
CA ARG A 113 -7.88 -10.88 6.04
C ARG A 113 -6.70 -10.58 5.13
N LEU A 114 -6.07 -9.44 5.35
CA LEU A 114 -4.89 -9.01 4.62
C LEU A 114 -3.65 -9.42 5.39
N LYS A 115 -2.72 -10.09 4.71
CA LYS A 115 -1.47 -10.58 5.28
C LYS A 115 -0.29 -9.87 4.63
N PRO A 116 0.78 -9.59 5.38
CA PRO A 116 2.02 -9.08 4.81
C PRO A 116 2.51 -9.96 3.66
N GLY A 117 2.98 -9.31 2.58
CA GLY A 117 3.46 -9.99 1.37
C GLY A 117 2.38 -10.32 0.34
N MET A 118 1.11 -10.01 0.61
CA MET A 118 0.05 -10.10 -0.41
C MET A 118 0.16 -8.95 -1.41
N PHE A 119 -0.09 -9.26 -2.68
CA PHE A 119 -0.31 -8.23 -3.70
C PHE A 119 -1.76 -7.74 -3.64
N VAL A 120 -1.92 -6.43 -3.82
CA VAL A 120 -3.21 -5.74 -3.88
C VAL A 120 -3.21 -4.77 -5.04
N THR A 121 -4.38 -4.48 -5.56
CA THR A 121 -4.60 -3.40 -6.54
C THR A 121 -5.07 -2.17 -5.80
N VAL A 122 -4.50 -1.01 -6.12
CA VAL A 122 -4.89 0.27 -5.53
C VAL A 122 -5.34 1.21 -6.63
N ASP A 123 -6.60 1.63 -6.56
CA ASP A 123 -7.18 2.66 -7.42
C ASP A 123 -7.09 4.01 -6.70
N ILE A 124 -6.25 4.92 -7.20
CA ILE A 124 -6.06 6.25 -6.64
C ILE A 124 -6.87 7.26 -7.46
N PHE A 125 -7.78 7.98 -6.80
CA PHE A 125 -8.67 8.92 -7.46
C PHE A 125 -8.03 10.30 -7.52
N TYR A 126 -7.50 10.66 -8.70
CA TYR A 126 -6.75 11.91 -8.93
C TYR A 126 -7.53 13.00 -9.70
N GLY A 127 -8.81 12.77 -9.99
CA GLY A 127 -9.64 13.75 -10.67
C GLY A 127 -11.09 13.31 -10.81
N GLN A 128 -12.01 14.21 -10.47
CA GLN A 128 -13.44 14.03 -10.71
C GLN A 128 -13.94 15.25 -11.49
N SER A 129 -14.41 15.02 -12.71
CA SER A 129 -15.07 16.06 -13.50
C SER A 129 -16.56 15.74 -13.58
N GLU A 130 -17.38 16.51 -12.86
CA GLU A 130 -18.83 16.37 -12.89
C GLU A 130 -19.44 16.79 -14.25
N ARG A 131 -18.67 17.49 -15.08
CA ARG A 131 -19.09 18.00 -16.39
C ARG A 131 -18.14 17.59 -17.50
N ALA A 132 -17.84 16.29 -17.60
CA ALA A 132 -17.08 15.75 -18.71
C ALA A 132 -18.00 15.39 -19.89
N THR A 133 -17.67 15.89 -21.09
CA THR A 133 -18.29 15.39 -22.33
C THR A 133 -17.63 14.07 -22.70
N LEU A 134 -18.39 12.98 -22.61
CA LEU A 134 -17.93 11.66 -23.02
C LEU A 134 -18.16 11.50 -24.51
N VAL A 135 -17.09 11.18 -25.26
CA VAL A 135 -17.17 10.84 -26.68
C VAL A 135 -16.67 9.40 -26.87
N PRO A 136 -17.31 8.59 -27.74
CA PRO A 136 -16.80 7.27 -28.08
C PRO A 136 -15.41 7.34 -28.68
N LEU A 137 -14.54 6.38 -28.36
CA LEU A 137 -13.19 6.33 -28.93
C LEU A 137 -13.22 6.23 -30.47
N SER A 138 -14.24 5.60 -31.04
CA SER A 138 -14.46 5.51 -32.50
C SER A 138 -14.79 6.85 -33.17
N SER A 139 -15.20 7.86 -32.40
CA SER A 139 -15.45 9.21 -32.91
C SER A 139 -14.18 10.07 -32.97
N LEU A 140 -13.09 9.59 -32.39
CA LEU A 140 -11.80 10.26 -32.38
C LEU A 140 -11.14 10.13 -33.75
N TYR A 141 -10.80 11.26 -34.35
CA TYR A 141 -10.05 11.33 -35.60
C TYR A 141 -8.72 12.03 -35.38
N GLU A 142 -7.64 11.38 -35.80
CA GLU A 142 -6.30 11.95 -35.80
C GLU A 142 -5.94 12.41 -37.21
N HIS A 143 -5.68 13.72 -37.36
CA HIS A 143 -5.42 14.29 -38.67
C HIS A 143 -4.01 13.92 -39.17
N PRO A 144 -3.86 13.17 -40.28
CA PRO A 144 -2.60 12.54 -40.67
C PRO A 144 -1.47 13.53 -40.98
N ALA A 145 -1.79 14.76 -41.44
CA ALA A 145 -0.77 15.77 -41.74
C ALA A 145 -0.44 16.73 -40.58
N ARG A 146 -1.24 16.73 -39.49
CA ARG A 146 -1.10 17.71 -38.39
C ARG A 146 -0.87 17.07 -37.03
N GLY A 147 -1.12 15.76 -36.88
CA GLY A 147 -1.07 15.06 -35.58
C GLY A 147 -2.10 15.58 -34.56
N ALA A 148 -3.07 16.37 -35.02
CA ALA A 148 -4.10 16.94 -34.17
C ALA A 148 -5.26 15.93 -34.04
N THR A 149 -5.65 15.65 -32.82
CA THR A 149 -6.73 14.73 -32.49
C THR A 149 -8.00 15.51 -32.15
N GLY A 150 -9.13 15.13 -32.75
CA GLY A 150 -10.41 15.80 -32.52
C GLY A 150 -11.61 14.94 -32.89
N VAL A 151 -12.81 15.51 -32.75
CA VAL A 151 -14.07 14.89 -33.16
C VAL A 151 -14.80 15.82 -34.13
N TYR A 152 -15.47 15.26 -35.14
CA TYR A 152 -16.35 16.03 -36.02
C TYR A 152 -17.76 16.03 -35.45
N VAL A 153 -18.32 17.22 -35.23
CA VAL A 153 -19.69 17.39 -34.77
C VAL A 153 -20.51 17.98 -35.91
N SER A 154 -21.55 17.27 -36.36
CA SER A 154 -22.52 17.84 -37.27
C SER A 154 -23.43 18.79 -36.50
N LYS A 155 -23.61 20.02 -37.00
CA LYS A 155 -24.69 20.88 -36.54
C LYS A 155 -25.98 20.34 -37.16
N ALA A 156 -26.87 19.80 -36.35
CA ALA A 156 -28.21 19.46 -36.82
C ALA A 156 -28.91 20.77 -37.22
N SER A 157 -29.03 21.03 -38.51
CA SER A 157 -30.06 21.94 -39.03
C SER A 157 -31.40 21.22 -38.86
N LEU A 158 -32.09 21.55 -37.78
CA LEU A 158 -33.51 21.24 -37.58
C LEU A 158 -34.35 22.11 -38.52
N ASP A 159 -34.24 21.86 -39.82
CA ASP A 159 -35.23 22.30 -40.79
C ASP A 159 -36.13 21.10 -41.07
N ARG A 160 -37.13 20.92 -40.20
CA ARG A 160 -38.34 20.16 -40.54
C ARG A 160 -39.33 21.15 -41.12
N GLU A 161 -39.57 21.08 -42.43
CA GLU A 161 -40.89 21.36 -42.99
C GLU A 161 -41.84 20.19 -42.72
#